data_AF-A0A7L2UN16-F1
#
_entry.id   AF-A0A7L2UN16-F1
#
_cell.length_a   1.000
_cell.length_b   1.000
_cell.length_c   1.000
_cell.angle_alpha   90.00
_cell.angle_beta   90.00
_cell.angle_gamma   90.00
#
_symmetry.space_group_name_H-M   'P 1'
#
loop_
_entity.id
_entity.type
_entity.pdbx_description
1 polymer ?
#
loop_
_entity_poly.entity_id
_entity_poly.type
_entity_poly.pdbx_seq_one_letter_code
_entity_poly.pdbx_strand_id
1 'polypeptide(L)'
;LQIYAVTPIPENQEVLQRDGIPNNIKSFYKVNHIWRFRYDRPFHKGTKDKENEFKSLWVERTTLILVQSLPGISRWFEVEKREVVEMSPLENAIEVLENKNQQLRTLISQCQTRQMQNINPLTMCLNGVIDAAVNGGVARYQE
;
A
#
# COMPACT_ATOMS: atom_id res chain seq x y z
N LEU A 1 -17.04 19.31 7.58
CA LEU A 1 -16.66 18.54 6.38
C LEU A 1 -15.36 17.78 6.68
N GLN A 2 -15.32 16.47 6.48
CA GLN A 2 -14.10 15.66 6.63
C GLN A 2 -13.66 15.17 5.24
N ILE A 3 -12.36 15.26 4.93
CA ILE A 3 -11.81 14.92 3.61
C ILE A 3 -10.49 14.18 3.83
N TYR A 4 -10.37 12.98 3.26
CA TYR A 4 -9.17 12.15 3.33
C TYR A 4 -8.88 11.54 1.96
N ALA A 5 -7.60 11.36 1.64
CA ALA A 5 -7.20 10.55 0.51
C ALA A 5 -7.41 9.06 0.85
N VAL A 6 -7.88 8.30 -0.14
CA VAL A 6 -8.11 6.85 -0.01
C VAL A 6 -7.39 6.10 -1.13
N THR A 7 -6.98 4.86 -0.86
CA THR A 7 -6.31 4.00 -1.82
C THR A 7 -7.33 3.05 -2.46
N PRO A 8 -7.35 2.90 -3.80
CA PRO A 8 -8.22 1.91 -4.45
C PRO A 8 -7.81 0.49 -4.06
N ILE A 9 -8.80 -0.36 -3.82
CA ILE A 9 -8.61 -1.80 -3.63
C ILE A 9 -9.11 -2.49 -4.91
N PRO A 10 -8.22 -3.00 -5.78
CA PRO A 10 -8.64 -3.73 -6.96
C PRO A 10 -9.38 -5.00 -6.59
N GLU A 11 -10.37 -5.33 -7.41
CA GLU A 11 -10.97 -6.66 -7.36
C GLU A 11 -9.94 -7.74 -7.69
N ASN A 12 -10.21 -8.94 -7.19
CA ASN A 12 -9.41 -10.09 -7.55
C ASN A 12 -9.69 -10.51 -9.00
N GLN A 13 -9.09 -9.79 -9.94
CA GLN A 13 -9.20 -10.06 -11.36
C GLN A 13 -8.07 -10.97 -11.82
N GLU A 14 -8.41 -11.99 -12.62
CA GLU A 14 -7.44 -12.93 -13.19
C GLU A 14 -6.25 -12.23 -13.87
N VAL A 15 -6.50 -11.09 -14.51
CA VAL A 15 -5.49 -10.28 -15.21
C VAL A 15 -4.35 -9.85 -14.28
N LEU A 16 -4.64 -9.57 -13.00
CA LEU A 16 -3.63 -9.16 -12.03
C LEU A 16 -2.71 -10.33 -11.64
N GLN A 17 -3.27 -11.54 -11.60
CA GLN A 17 -2.55 -12.77 -11.23
C GLN A 17 -1.83 -13.43 -12.40
N ARG A 18 -2.29 -13.25 -13.64
CA ARG A 18 -1.69 -13.91 -14.81
C ARG A 18 -0.26 -13.45 -15.09
N ASP A 19 0.60 -14.42 -15.35
CA ASP A 19 1.95 -14.19 -15.86
C ASP A 19 1.93 -13.76 -17.33
N GLY A 20 3.00 -13.09 -17.76
CA GLY A 20 3.14 -12.59 -19.14
C GLY A 20 2.30 -11.35 -19.47
N ILE A 21 1.39 -10.92 -18.58
CA ILE A 21 0.64 -9.67 -18.76
C ILE A 21 1.55 -8.46 -18.43
N PRO A 22 1.72 -7.50 -19.38
CA PRO A 22 2.49 -6.28 -19.15
C PRO A 22 2.03 -5.46 -17.94
N ASN A 23 2.99 -4.87 -17.23
CA ASN A 23 2.74 -4.10 -16.02
C ASN A 23 1.82 -2.89 -16.23
N ASN A 24 1.85 -2.26 -17.42
CA ASN A 24 0.95 -1.14 -17.75
C ASN A 24 -0.52 -1.59 -17.80
N ILE A 25 -0.79 -2.78 -18.33
CA ILE A 25 -2.13 -3.37 -18.33
C ILE A 25 -2.57 -3.68 -16.90
N LYS A 26 -1.72 -4.34 -16.11
CA LYS A 26 -2.01 -4.61 -14.70
C LYS A 26 -2.26 -3.31 -13.91
N SER A 27 -1.52 -2.25 -14.21
CA SER A 27 -1.65 -0.95 -13.54
C SER A 27 -3.00 -0.27 -13.82
N PHE A 28 -3.55 -0.45 -15.02
CA PHE A 28 -4.89 0.05 -15.33
C PHE A 28 -5.96 -0.57 -14.41
N TYR A 29 -5.96 -1.89 -14.28
CA TYR A 29 -6.92 -2.62 -13.45
C TYR A 29 -6.71 -2.45 -11.94
N LYS A 30 -5.54 -1.95 -11.51
CA LYS A 30 -5.32 -1.58 -10.11
C LYS A 30 -6.13 -0.36 -9.67
N VAL A 31 -6.57 0.49 -10.60
CA VAL A 31 -7.18 1.80 -10.30
C VAL A 31 -8.46 2.11 -11.08
N ASN A 32 -8.86 1.25 -12.01
CA ASN A 32 -10.10 1.37 -12.78
C ASN A 32 -11.06 0.24 -12.45
N HIS A 33 -12.36 0.52 -12.60
CA HIS A 33 -13.45 -0.37 -12.19
C HIS A 33 -13.34 -0.72 -10.69
N ILE A 34 -13.15 0.32 -9.88
CA ILE A 34 -12.94 0.21 -8.44
C ILE A 34 -14.18 0.67 -7.70
N TRP A 35 -14.78 -0.24 -6.94
CA TRP A 35 -15.84 0.05 -5.98
C TRP A 35 -15.36 0.13 -4.52
N ARG A 36 -14.15 -0.35 -4.22
CA ARG A 36 -13.63 -0.50 -2.86
C ARG A 36 -12.43 0.40 -2.65
N PHE A 37 -12.44 1.14 -1.56
CA PHE A 37 -11.38 2.06 -1.20
C PHE A 37 -10.96 1.83 0.24
N ARG A 38 -9.68 2.07 0.52
CA ARG A 38 -9.08 1.91 1.84
C ARG A 38 -8.57 3.23 2.37
N TYR A 39 -8.81 3.47 3.65
CA TYR A 39 -8.15 4.50 4.43
C TYR A 39 -7.52 3.87 5.67
N ASP A 40 -6.21 4.06 5.85
CA ASP A 40 -5.46 3.53 6.98
C ASP A 40 -5.06 4.67 7.91
N ARG A 41 -5.43 4.56 9.19
CA ARG A 41 -5.11 5.52 10.24
C ARG A 41 -4.22 4.85 11.29
N PRO A 42 -2.94 5.23 11.41
CA PRO A 42 -2.07 4.70 12.46
C PRO A 42 -2.47 5.23 13.84
N PHE A 43 -2.35 4.40 14.87
CA PHE A 43 -2.57 4.78 16.26
C PHE A 43 -1.76 3.87 17.20
N HIS A 44 -1.55 4.32 18.43
CA HIS A 44 -0.85 3.51 19.44
C HIS A 44 -1.85 2.91 20.43
N LYS A 45 -1.71 1.60 20.72
CA LYS A 45 -2.38 0.97 21.87
C LYS A 45 -1.37 0.69 22.97
N GLY A 46 -1.74 1.04 24.20
CA GLY A 46 -0.86 0.93 25.36
C GLY A 46 0.20 2.03 25.41
N THR A 47 1.26 1.79 26.19
CA THR A 47 2.36 2.75 26.33
C THR A 47 3.23 2.73 25.09
N LYS A 48 3.40 3.90 24.46
CA LYS A 48 4.32 4.07 23.34
C LYS A 48 5.76 3.87 23.83
N ASP A 49 6.42 2.85 23.29
CA ASP A 49 7.86 2.66 23.47
C ASP A 49 8.60 3.78 22.71
N LYS A 50 9.48 4.49 23.43
CA LYS A 50 10.25 5.62 22.89
C LYS A 50 11.39 5.18 21.99
N GLU A 51 11.93 3.98 22.23
CA GLU A 51 13.01 3.41 21.44
C GLU A 51 12.44 2.73 20.19
N ASN A 52 11.29 2.04 20.33
CA ASN A 52 10.67 1.33 19.22
C ASN A 52 9.14 1.52 19.18
N GLU A 53 8.71 2.61 18.53
CA GLU A 53 7.29 2.93 18.42
C GLU A 53 6.47 1.86 17.68
N PHE A 54 7.11 1.06 16.82
CA PHE A 54 6.46 0.05 15.99
C PHE A 54 5.82 -1.05 16.83
N LYS A 55 6.37 -1.37 18.01
CA LYS A 55 5.82 -2.39 18.94
C LYS A 55 4.38 -2.14 19.37
N SER A 56 3.98 -0.87 19.39
CA SER A 56 2.65 -0.43 19.81
C SER A 56 1.87 0.20 18.67
N LEU A 57 2.38 0.20 17.44
CA LEU A 57 1.78 0.87 16.28
C LEU A 57 0.72 -0.01 15.63
N TRP A 58 -0.54 0.25 15.95
CA TRP A 58 -1.70 -0.35 15.32
C TRP A 58 -2.16 0.50 14.13
N VAL A 59 -2.93 -0.10 13.23
CA VAL A 59 -3.56 0.60 12.12
C VAL A 59 -5.05 0.34 12.12
N GLU A 60 -5.85 1.40 12.18
CA GLU A 60 -7.29 1.32 11.95
C GLU A 60 -7.53 1.45 10.45
N ARG A 61 -7.97 0.37 9.82
CA ARG A 61 -8.22 0.26 8.40
C ARG A 61 -9.71 0.37 8.15
N THR A 62 -10.11 1.47 7.51
CA THR A 62 -11.48 1.67 7.02
C THR A 62 -11.57 1.27 5.55
N THR A 63 -12.42 0.31 5.23
CA THR A 63 -12.81 -0.02 3.86
C THR A 63 -14.15 0.64 3.54
N LEU A 64 -14.19 1.42 2.46
CA LEU A 64 -15.38 2.07 1.92
C LEU A 64 -15.79 1.33 0.65
N ILE A 65 -17.05 0.97 0.55
CA ILE A 65 -17.65 0.33 -0.63
C ILE A 65 -18.65 1.31 -1.22
N LEU A 66 -18.47 1.66 -2.49
CA LEU A 66 -19.33 2.58 -3.21
C LEU A 66 -20.54 1.84 -3.80
N VAL A 67 -21.65 2.56 -3.98
CA VAL A 67 -22.84 2.05 -4.70
C VAL A 67 -22.56 1.71 -6.17
N GLN A 68 -21.52 2.30 -6.77
CA GLN A 68 -21.08 2.05 -8.15
C GLN A 68 -19.56 2.19 -8.26
N SER A 69 -18.96 1.45 -9.21
CA SER A 69 -17.52 1.52 -9.48
C SER A 69 -17.11 2.85 -10.11
N LEU A 70 -15.87 3.27 -9.82
CA LEU A 70 -15.19 4.35 -10.55
C LEU A 70 -14.24 3.76 -11.61
N PRO A 71 -14.17 4.35 -12.82
CA PRO A 71 -15.03 5.43 -13.32
C PRO A 71 -16.46 4.94 -13.57
N GLY A 72 -17.43 5.86 -13.48
CA GLY A 72 -18.83 5.64 -13.83
C GLY A 72 -19.45 6.91 -14.44
N ILE A 73 -20.78 7.03 -14.42
CA ILE A 73 -21.49 8.21 -14.96
C ILE A 73 -21.09 9.49 -14.21
N SER A 74 -20.83 9.38 -12.90
CA SER A 74 -20.35 10.47 -12.05
C SER A 74 -18.87 10.26 -11.67
N ARG A 75 -18.22 11.35 -11.27
CA ARG A 75 -16.85 11.34 -10.70
C ARG A 75 -16.84 10.96 -9.22
N TRP A 76 -18.00 10.79 -8.62
CA TRP A 76 -18.19 10.41 -7.23
C TRP A 76 -19.45 9.58 -7.09
N PHE A 77 -19.45 8.66 -6.14
CA PHE A 77 -20.60 7.86 -5.74
C PHE A 77 -20.68 7.81 -4.22
N GLU A 78 -21.88 7.61 -3.70
CA GLU A 78 -22.11 7.45 -2.27
C GLU A 78 -21.46 6.16 -1.75
N VAL A 79 -20.99 6.19 -0.50
CA VAL A 79 -20.50 5.01 0.21
C VAL A 79 -21.71 4.23 0.69
N GLU A 80 -21.95 3.05 0.11
CA GLU A 80 -23.00 2.12 0.52
C GLU A 80 -22.66 1.46 1.86
N LYS A 81 -21.41 1.03 2.01
CA LYS A 81 -20.96 0.27 3.19
C LYS A 81 -19.60 0.74 3.67
N ARG A 82 -19.45 0.76 4.99
CA ARG A 82 -18.19 1.04 5.70
C ARG A 82 -17.84 -0.12 6.61
N GLU A 83 -16.61 -0.62 6.49
CA GLU A 83 -16.05 -1.66 7.35
C GLU A 83 -14.81 -1.10 8.03
N VAL A 84 -14.64 -1.37 9.32
CA VAL A 84 -13.47 -0.93 10.10
C VAL A 84 -12.85 -2.15 10.75
N VAL A 85 -11.55 -2.33 10.54
CA VAL A 85 -10.76 -3.38 11.17
C VAL A 85 -9.50 -2.78 11.77
N GLU A 86 -9.01 -3.35 12.85
CA GLU A 86 -7.73 -2.98 13.44
C GLU A 86 -6.68 -4.01 13.03
N MET A 87 -5.53 -3.53 12.57
CA MET A 87 -4.36 -4.36 12.31
C MET A 87 -3.38 -4.19 13.45
N SER A 88 -2.89 -5.33 13.95
CA SER A 88 -1.85 -5.39 14.95
C SER A 88 -0.51 -4.87 14.43
N PRO A 89 0.43 -4.50 15.32
CA PRO A 89 1.80 -4.17 14.96
C PRO A 89 2.47 -5.18 14.04
N LEU A 90 2.24 -6.48 14.28
CA LEU A 90 2.83 -7.55 13.49
C LEU A 90 2.22 -7.62 12.09
N GLU A 91 0.89 -7.57 11.97
CA GLU A 91 0.21 -7.56 10.67
C GLU A 91 0.61 -6.33 9.85
N ASN A 92 0.72 -5.16 10.50
CA ASN A 92 1.20 -3.94 9.87
C ASN A 92 2.66 -4.08 9.39
N ALA A 93 3.54 -4.67 10.20
CA ALA A 93 4.93 -4.92 9.82
C ALA A 93 5.04 -5.84 8.59
N ILE A 94 4.26 -6.91 8.55
CA ILE A 94 4.20 -7.83 7.41
C ILE A 94 3.78 -7.07 6.15
N GLU A 95 2.67 -6.33 6.19
CA GLU A 95 2.19 -5.59 5.03
C GLU A 95 3.19 -4.52 4.55
N VAL A 96 3.84 -3.79 5.47
CA VAL A 96 4.86 -2.80 5.13
C VAL A 96 6.04 -3.45 4.40
N LEU A 97 6.51 -4.61 4.88
CA LEU A 97 7.62 -5.34 4.26
C LEU A 97 7.23 -5.93 2.90
N GLU A 98 6.04 -6.52 2.78
CA GLU A 98 5.51 -7.03 1.52
C GLU A 98 5.39 -5.93 0.47
N ASN A 99 4.82 -4.77 0.85
CA ASN A 99 4.70 -3.61 -0.03
C ASN A 99 6.08 -3.09 -0.48
N LYS A 100 7.05 -3.01 0.43
CA LYS A 100 8.41 -2.58 0.10
C LYS A 100 9.10 -3.57 -0.84
N ASN A 101 8.93 -4.88 -0.61
CA ASN A 101 9.45 -5.92 -1.50
C ASN A 101 8.81 -5.84 -2.89
N GLN A 102 7.49 -5.65 -2.98
CA GLN A 102 6.79 -5.50 -4.25
C GLN A 102 7.26 -4.23 -5.00
N GLN A 103 7.49 -3.13 -4.28
CA GLN A 103 8.06 -1.90 -4.85
C GLN A 103 9.45 -2.15 -5.44
N LEU A 104 10.34 -2.82 -4.70
CA LEU A 104 11.68 -3.17 -5.19
C LEU A 104 11.64 -4.07 -6.42
N ARG A 105 10.84 -5.15 -6.40
CA ARG A 105 10.66 -6.05 -7.56
C ARG A 105 10.20 -5.28 -8.80
N THR A 106 9.29 -4.33 -8.63
CA THR A 106 8.78 -3.50 -9.72
C THR A 106 9.90 -2.62 -10.30
N LEU A 107 10.64 -1.90 -9.46
CA LEU A 107 11.75 -1.04 -9.89
C LEU A 107 12.87 -1.83 -10.59
N ILE A 108 13.22 -3.00 -10.06
CA ILE A 108 14.22 -3.89 -10.66
C ILE A 108 13.77 -4.36 -12.05
N SER A 109 12.52 -4.81 -12.17
CA SER A 109 11.95 -5.25 -13.45
C SER A 109 11.95 -4.13 -14.50
N GLN A 110 11.60 -2.91 -14.11
CA GLN A 110 11.62 -1.75 -15.01
C GLN A 110 13.05 -1.37 -15.44
N CYS A 111 14.05 -1.52 -14.56
CA CYS A 111 15.45 -1.35 -14.91
C CYS A 111 15.92 -2.42 -15.91
N GLN A 112 15.63 -3.69 -15.64
CA GLN A 112 16.06 -4.82 -16.48
C GLN A 112 15.46 -4.75 -17.90
N THR A 113 14.20 -4.30 -18.00
CA THR A 113 13.49 -4.14 -19.29
C THR A 113 13.80 -2.83 -19.99
N ARG A 114 14.75 -2.01 -19.49
CA ARG A 114 15.09 -0.67 -19.99
C ARG A 114 13.89 0.28 -20.11
N GLN A 115 12.86 0.07 -19.27
CA GLN A 115 11.70 0.95 -19.17
C GLN A 115 11.98 2.17 -18.26
N MET A 116 13.03 2.11 -17.43
CA MET A 116 13.47 3.25 -16.62
C MET A 116 14.46 4.13 -17.39
N GLN A 117 14.10 5.40 -17.57
CA GLN A 117 15.02 6.42 -18.07
C GLN A 117 15.93 6.99 -16.97
N ASN A 118 15.53 6.86 -15.69
CA ASN A 118 16.25 7.41 -14.55
C ASN A 118 16.37 6.34 -13.46
N ILE A 119 17.59 6.06 -13.00
CA ILE A 119 17.90 5.05 -11.97
C ILE A 119 17.61 5.51 -10.54
N ASN A 120 17.48 6.82 -10.30
CA ASN A 120 17.35 7.42 -8.97
C ASN A 120 16.24 6.79 -8.10
N PRO A 121 15.04 6.45 -8.62
CA PRO A 121 14.01 5.81 -7.81
C PRO A 121 14.45 4.46 -7.23
N LEU A 122 15.21 3.66 -7.99
CA LEU A 122 15.75 2.38 -7.51
C LEU A 122 16.85 2.62 -6.47
N THR A 123 17.80 3.52 -6.76
CA THR A 123 18.89 3.86 -5.82
C THR A 123 18.35 4.37 -4.49
N MET A 124 17.37 5.28 -4.51
CA MET A 124 16.75 5.81 -3.30
C MET A 124 16.00 4.73 -2.51
N CYS A 125 15.28 3.85 -3.20
CA CYS A 125 14.57 2.74 -2.54
C CYS A 125 15.55 1.75 -1.89
N LEU A 126 16.62 1.39 -2.58
CA LEU A 126 17.66 0.49 -2.05
C LEU A 126 18.37 1.11 -0.86
N ASN A 127 18.82 2.37 -0.96
CA ASN A 127 19.48 3.05 0.15
C ASN A 127 18.59 3.10 1.39
N GLY A 128 17.30 3.43 1.23
CA GLY A 128 16.37 3.47 2.35
C GLY A 128 16.06 2.11 3.00
N VAL A 129 16.36 1.00 2.34
CA VAL A 129 16.18 -0.36 2.88
C VAL A 129 17.48 -0.90 3.48
N ILE A 130 18.61 -0.68 2.82
CA ILE A 130 19.92 -1.18 3.24
C ILE A 130 20.49 -0.34 4.38
N ASP A 131 20.41 0.99 4.25
CA ASP A 131 20.93 1.96 5.21
C ASP A 131 19.78 2.79 5.77
N ALA A 132 18.90 2.12 6.51
CA ALA A 132 17.68 2.70 7.06
C ALA A 132 17.96 3.60 8.29
N ALA A 133 18.87 4.55 8.17
CA ALA A 133 19.39 5.38 9.25
C ALA A 133 18.34 6.22 10.00
N VAL A 134 17.17 6.45 9.40
CA VAL A 134 16.08 7.26 9.99
C VAL A 134 15.03 6.38 10.67
N ASN A 135 14.50 5.38 9.98
CA ASN A 135 13.40 4.56 10.48
C ASN A 135 13.86 3.30 11.24
N GLY A 136 15.17 3.05 11.33
CA GLY A 136 15.77 1.88 11.98
C GLY A 136 15.64 0.56 11.20
N GLY A 137 14.93 0.56 10.07
CA GLY A 137 14.87 -0.56 9.13
C GLY A 137 14.24 -1.83 9.72
N VAL A 138 14.66 -2.98 9.19
CA VAL A 138 14.12 -4.29 9.58
C VAL A 138 14.46 -4.69 11.02
N ALA A 139 15.53 -4.13 11.60
CA ALA A 139 15.92 -4.38 12.99
C ALA A 139 14.79 -4.01 13.98
N ARG A 140 14.04 -2.94 13.69
CA ARG A 140 12.91 -2.51 14.52
C ARG A 140 11.76 -3.53 14.58
N TYR A 141 11.66 -4.44 13.61
CA TYR A 141 10.67 -5.51 13.65
C TYR A 141 11.18 -6.78 14.34
N GLN A 142 12.50 -6.88 14.58
CA GLN A 142 13.15 -8.02 15.25
C GLN A 142 13.30 -7.79 16.76
N GLU A 143 13.49 -6.53 17.17
CA GLU A 143 13.57 -6.06 18.56
C GLU A 143 12.23 -6.10 19.30
#